data_AF-A0A3D3ETS3-F1
#
_entry.id   AF-A0A3D3ETS3-F1
#
_cell.length_a   1.000
_cell.length_b   1.000
_cell.length_c   1.000
_cell.angle_alpha   90.00
_cell.angle_beta   90.00
_cell.angle_gamma   90.00
#
_symmetry.space_group_name_H-M   'P 1'
#
loop_
_entity.id
_entity.type
_entity.pdbx_description
1 polymer ?
#
loop_
_entity_poly.entity_id
_entity_poly.type
_entity_poly.pdbx_seq_one_letter_code
_entity_poly.pdbx_strand_id
1 'polypeptide(L)'
;PNASARQSNCYFSSSDGEFDNRYEAMANFDLLREGKIPVKAGWRIYSSGPGILLNQLISNVLGLRLEKDTVILDPVLPKKLDGLIFHYEIHNIPVQIIYDIQSDGPIQAIYINDKPIPFTTKEQPYRPGCAKFKTSYVTDHCSIRITK
;
A
#
# COMPACT_ATOMS: atom_id res chain seq x y z
N PRO A 1 16.15 -15.40 -4.03
CA PRO A 1 17.42 -15.00 -3.37
C PRO A 1 18.55 -14.58 -4.33
N ASN A 2 18.33 -14.63 -5.64
CA ASN A 2 19.29 -14.32 -6.71
C ASN A 2 19.41 -12.82 -7.07
N ALA A 3 19.01 -11.90 -6.19
CA ALA A 3 19.14 -10.46 -6.46
C ALA A 3 20.52 -9.95 -6.06
N SER A 4 21.25 -9.34 -7.00
CA SER A 4 22.55 -8.75 -6.73
C SER A 4 22.42 -7.48 -5.88
N ALA A 5 23.47 -7.15 -5.12
CA ALA A 5 23.50 -5.95 -4.29
C ALA A 5 23.37 -4.67 -5.14
N ARG A 6 22.77 -3.64 -4.55
CA ARG A 6 22.51 -2.33 -5.15
C ARG A 6 22.47 -1.26 -4.06
N GLN A 7 22.44 0.00 -4.45
CA GLN A 7 22.18 1.08 -3.51
C GLN A 7 20.75 0.99 -2.93
N SER A 8 20.66 0.92 -1.61
CA SER A 8 19.41 0.61 -0.91
C SER A 8 18.48 1.79 -0.69
N ASN A 9 18.94 3.02 -0.89
CA ASN A 9 18.18 4.24 -0.63
C ASN A 9 17.78 4.99 -1.92
N CYS A 10 17.75 4.31 -3.07
CA CYS A 10 17.24 4.85 -4.32
C CYS A 10 16.40 3.83 -5.08
N TYR A 11 15.37 4.30 -5.76
CA TYR A 11 14.59 3.48 -6.68
C TYR A 11 15.43 2.99 -7.86
N PHE A 12 15.18 1.77 -8.31
CA PHE A 12 15.74 1.19 -9.53
C PHE A 12 14.62 0.86 -10.52
N SER A 13 14.82 1.13 -11.81
CA SER A 13 13.76 1.06 -12.83
C SER A 13 13.53 -0.33 -13.43
N SER A 14 14.52 -1.22 -13.34
CA SER A 14 14.44 -2.57 -13.91
C SER A 14 15.21 -3.59 -13.06
N SER A 15 14.83 -4.85 -13.21
CA SER A 15 15.50 -6.00 -12.62
C SER A 15 15.83 -6.97 -13.75
N ASP A 16 17.05 -6.88 -14.27
CA ASP A 16 17.45 -7.56 -15.50
C ASP A 16 18.31 -8.78 -15.19
N GLY A 17 18.11 -9.89 -15.92
CA GLY A 17 18.98 -11.06 -15.82
C GLY A 17 20.41 -10.72 -16.21
N GLU A 18 21.38 -11.32 -15.52
CA GLU A 18 22.81 -11.17 -15.82
C GLU A 18 23.23 -12.04 -17.02
N PHE A 19 22.57 -11.82 -18.16
CA PHE A 19 22.96 -12.41 -19.45
C PHE A 19 23.91 -11.48 -20.20
N ASP A 20 24.89 -12.03 -20.90
CA ASP A 20 25.87 -11.24 -21.64
C ASP A 20 25.32 -10.75 -22.98
N ASN A 21 24.37 -11.50 -23.56
CA ASN A 21 23.77 -11.15 -24.85
C ASN A 21 22.33 -11.65 -25.00
N ARG A 22 21.68 -11.19 -26.08
CA ARG A 22 20.26 -11.46 -26.36
C ARG A 22 19.98 -12.93 -26.74
N TYR A 23 20.94 -13.63 -27.35
CA TYR A 23 20.77 -15.02 -27.75
C TYR A 23 20.79 -15.95 -26.54
N GLU A 24 21.69 -15.68 -25.59
CA GLU A 24 21.74 -16.39 -24.32
C GLU A 24 20.47 -16.15 -23.50
N ALA A 25 20.03 -14.89 -23.38
CA ALA A 25 18.79 -14.57 -22.70
C ALA A 25 17.58 -15.27 -23.33
N MET A 26 17.54 -15.42 -24.65
CA MET A 26 16.49 -16.14 -25.37
C MET A 26 16.54 -17.66 -25.09
N ALA A 27 17.74 -18.25 -25.13
CA ALA A 27 17.91 -19.69 -24.93
C ALA A 27 17.65 -20.13 -23.48
N ASN A 28 17.94 -19.26 -22.51
CA ASN A 28 17.95 -19.59 -21.09
C ASN A 28 16.97 -18.73 -20.26
N PHE A 29 15.91 -18.19 -20.89
CA PHE A 29 14.99 -17.27 -20.23
C PHE A 29 14.31 -17.89 -18.99
N ASP A 30 14.06 -19.20 -19.00
CA ASP A 30 13.45 -19.94 -17.89
C ASP A 30 14.26 -19.85 -16.58
N LEU A 31 15.58 -19.60 -16.64
CA LEU A 31 16.42 -19.42 -15.46
C LEU A 31 15.98 -18.21 -14.60
N LEU A 32 15.35 -17.20 -15.20
CA LEU A 32 14.76 -16.07 -14.46
C LEU A 32 13.60 -16.54 -13.57
N ARG A 33 12.70 -17.36 -14.12
CA ARG A 33 11.55 -17.92 -13.39
C ARG A 33 12.03 -18.83 -12.25
N GLU A 34 13.06 -19.62 -12.50
CA GLU A 34 13.64 -20.54 -11.53
C GLU A 34 14.55 -19.85 -10.48
N GLY A 35 14.88 -18.56 -10.69
CA GLY A 35 15.79 -17.82 -9.83
C GLY A 35 17.23 -18.37 -9.85
N LYS A 36 17.64 -19.00 -10.95
CA LYS A 36 18.95 -19.66 -11.11
C LYS A 36 20.02 -18.78 -11.75
N ILE A 37 19.65 -17.62 -12.29
CA ILE A 37 20.58 -16.60 -12.78
C ILE A 37 20.47 -15.35 -11.91
N PRO A 38 21.57 -14.67 -11.56
CA PRO A 38 21.49 -13.40 -10.85
C PRO A 38 20.68 -12.34 -11.62
N VAL A 39 20.02 -11.45 -10.89
CA VAL A 39 19.36 -10.26 -11.46
C VAL A 39 19.97 -8.98 -10.90
N LYS A 40 20.23 -8.01 -11.78
CA LYS A 40 20.84 -6.72 -11.47
C LYS A 40 19.87 -5.57 -11.63
N ALA A 41 20.08 -4.54 -10.81
CA ALA A 41 19.27 -3.34 -10.81
C ALA A 41 19.66 -2.41 -11.96
N GLY A 42 18.68 -1.90 -12.68
CA GLY A 42 18.90 -0.92 -13.76
C GLY A 42 19.08 0.51 -13.28
N TRP A 43 18.57 1.45 -14.08
CA TRP A 43 18.71 2.89 -13.86
C TRP A 43 18.04 3.34 -12.58
N ARG A 44 18.48 4.47 -12.04
CA ARG A 44 18.11 4.92 -10.70
C ARG A 44 17.40 6.26 -10.74
N ILE A 45 16.56 6.50 -9.72
CA ILE A 45 15.91 7.79 -9.39
C ILE A 45 14.87 8.25 -10.42
N TYR A 46 15.27 8.54 -11.65
CA TYR A 46 14.40 9.17 -12.65
C TYR A 46 13.41 8.18 -13.25
N SER A 47 12.23 8.13 -12.66
CA SER A 47 11.09 7.31 -13.09
C SER A 47 9.83 7.84 -12.42
N SER A 48 8.65 7.57 -12.98
CA SER A 48 7.38 7.73 -12.27
C SER A 48 7.21 6.69 -11.15
N GLY A 49 8.02 5.62 -11.17
CA GLY A 49 7.97 4.49 -10.25
C GLY A 49 7.91 4.84 -8.76
N PRO A 50 8.77 5.73 -8.22
CA PRO A 50 8.71 6.14 -6.82
C PRO A 50 7.36 6.73 -6.42
N GLY A 51 6.83 7.66 -7.23
CA GLY A 51 5.54 8.31 -6.95
C GLY A 51 4.38 7.34 -7.04
N ILE A 52 4.36 6.46 -8.06
CA ILE A 52 3.34 5.44 -8.21
C ILE A 52 3.41 4.44 -7.04
N LEU A 53 4.61 4.00 -6.64
CA LEU A 53 4.80 3.08 -5.53
C LEU A 53 4.24 3.66 -4.22
N LEU A 54 4.55 4.92 -3.91
CA LEU A 54 4.01 5.61 -2.72
C LEU A 54 2.48 5.71 -2.78
N ASN A 55 1.92 6.07 -3.93
CA ASN A 55 0.46 6.10 -4.11
C ASN A 55 -0.16 4.70 -3.92
N GLN A 56 0.42 3.64 -4.48
CA GLN A 56 -0.07 2.28 -4.27
C GLN A 56 -0.03 1.89 -2.78
N LEU A 57 1.07 2.19 -2.10
CA LEU A 57 1.22 1.90 -0.67
C LEU A 57 0.17 2.62 0.17
N ILE A 58 -0.02 3.92 -0.04
CA ILE A 58 -0.96 4.74 0.75
C ILE A 58 -2.41 4.42 0.38
N SER A 59 -2.73 4.45 -0.92
CA SER A 59 -4.11 4.38 -1.41
C SER A 59 -4.69 2.98 -1.47
N ASN A 60 -3.86 1.97 -1.75
CA ASN A 60 -4.32 0.61 -2.11
C ASN A 60 -3.87 -0.47 -1.11
N VAL A 61 -2.80 -0.23 -0.36
CA VAL A 61 -2.35 -1.16 0.71
C VAL A 61 -2.83 -0.68 2.08
N LEU A 62 -2.37 0.51 2.51
CA LEU A 62 -2.86 1.18 3.73
C LEU A 62 -4.31 1.66 3.57
N GLY A 63 -4.75 1.83 2.33
CA GLY A 63 -6.16 2.02 1.98
C GLY A 63 -6.73 3.41 2.26
N LEU A 64 -5.89 4.43 2.43
CA LEU A 64 -6.34 5.81 2.67
C LEU A 64 -6.46 6.57 1.34
N ARG A 65 -7.67 7.02 1.01
CA ARG A 65 -7.90 7.93 -0.12
C ARG A 65 -8.75 9.11 0.32
N LEU A 66 -8.45 10.29 -0.23
CA LEU A 66 -9.17 11.53 0.06
C LEU A 66 -9.91 11.98 -1.20
N GLU A 67 -11.21 12.20 -1.06
CA GLU A 67 -12.02 12.98 -2.01
C GLU A 67 -12.38 14.31 -1.32
N LYS A 68 -12.98 15.25 -2.05
CA LYS A 68 -13.24 16.63 -1.60
C LYS A 68 -13.74 16.74 -0.14
N ASP A 69 -14.81 16.03 0.20
CA ASP A 69 -15.44 16.07 1.53
C ASP A 69 -15.53 14.67 2.18
N THR A 70 -14.75 13.70 1.67
CA THR A 70 -14.86 12.29 2.03
C THR A 70 -13.49 11.68 2.30
N VAL A 71 -13.37 11.01 3.45
CA VAL A 71 -12.29 10.07 3.72
C VAL A 71 -12.75 8.67 3.33
N ILE A 72 -11.91 7.98 2.56
CA ILE A 72 -12.14 6.61 2.13
C ILE A 72 -11.10 5.72 2.78
N LEU A 73 -11.56 4.66 3.44
CA LEU A 73 -10.74 3.62 4.05
C LEU A 73 -11.04 2.29 3.39
N ASP A 74 -9.98 1.66 2.87
CA ASP A 74 -10.05 0.42 2.12
C ASP A 74 -8.76 -0.41 2.26
N PRO A 75 -8.32 -0.75 3.49
CA PRO A 75 -7.03 -1.38 3.70
C PRO A 75 -7.03 -2.82 3.20
N VAL A 76 -5.96 -3.18 2.50
CA VAL A 76 -5.66 -4.52 2.02
C VAL A 76 -4.38 -4.97 2.73
N LEU A 77 -4.54 -5.34 4.01
CA LEU A 77 -3.45 -5.68 4.92
C LEU A 77 -3.63 -7.11 5.43
N PRO A 78 -2.56 -7.91 5.49
CA PRO A 78 -2.60 -9.24 6.12
C PRO A 78 -2.71 -9.13 7.64
N LYS A 79 -3.30 -10.13 8.29
CA LYS A 79 -3.44 -10.24 9.76
C LYS A 79 -2.15 -10.03 10.56
N LYS A 80 -0.98 -10.35 9.99
CA LYS A 80 0.33 -10.10 10.63
C LYS A 80 0.64 -8.62 10.87
N LEU A 81 -0.12 -7.71 10.26
CA LEU A 81 -0.02 -6.26 10.47
C LEU A 81 -1.14 -5.73 11.39
N ASP A 82 -1.83 -6.61 12.11
CA ASP A 82 -2.72 -6.22 13.20
C ASP A 82 -1.98 -5.33 14.21
N GLY A 83 -2.62 -4.24 14.63
CA GLY A 83 -2.03 -3.21 15.47
C GLY A 83 -1.11 -2.22 14.75
N LEU A 84 -0.98 -2.27 13.42
CA LEU A 84 -0.24 -1.26 12.65
C LEU A 84 -0.82 0.14 12.92
N ILE A 85 0.06 1.11 13.14
CA ILE A 85 -0.29 2.52 13.28
C ILE A 85 0.32 3.30 12.11
N PHE A 86 -0.55 3.87 11.27
CA PHE A 86 -0.16 4.73 10.17
C PHE A 86 -0.38 6.19 10.54
N HIS A 87 0.73 6.93 10.67
CA HIS A 87 0.70 8.37 10.89
C HIS A 87 0.64 9.10 9.54
N TYR A 88 -0.32 9.99 9.40
CA TYR A 88 -0.53 10.76 8.18
C TYR A 88 -1.10 12.15 8.50
N GLU A 89 -1.24 12.98 7.47
CA GLU A 89 -1.84 14.29 7.60
C GLU A 89 -3.02 14.42 6.63
N ILE A 90 -4.21 14.71 7.16
CA ILE A 90 -5.42 14.96 6.38
C ILE A 90 -5.77 16.43 6.55
N HIS A 91 -5.64 17.23 5.49
CA HIS A 91 -5.92 18.68 5.51
C HIS A 91 -5.17 19.44 6.63
N ASN A 92 -3.87 19.17 6.81
CA ASN A 92 -3.03 19.72 7.89
C ASN A 92 -3.40 19.26 9.31
N ILE A 93 -4.27 18.26 9.45
CA ILE A 93 -4.61 17.66 10.72
C ILE A 93 -3.80 16.37 10.87
N PRO A 94 -2.94 16.26 11.89
CA PRO A 94 -2.25 15.01 12.20
C PRO A 94 -3.26 13.92 12.56
N VAL A 95 -3.20 12.81 11.84
CA VAL A 95 -4.05 11.65 12.08
C VAL A 95 -3.20 10.41 12.33
N GLN A 96 -3.65 9.58 13.27
CA GLN A 96 -3.16 8.22 13.41
C GLN A 96 -4.27 7.25 13.00
N ILE A 97 -3.97 6.35 12.07
CA ILE A 97 -4.86 5.29 11.64
C ILE A 97 -4.38 3.98 12.27
N ILE A 98 -5.22 3.38 13.10
CA ILE A 98 -4.93 2.15 13.84
C ILE A 98 -5.74 1.02 13.21
N TYR A 99 -5.05 0.00 12.72
CA TYR A 99 -5.67 -1.16 12.06
C TYR A 99 -5.84 -2.33 13.05
N ASP A 100 -7.09 -2.65 13.40
CA ASP A 100 -7.49 -3.86 14.11
C ASP A 100 -7.99 -4.88 13.08
N ILE A 101 -7.14 -5.87 12.78
CA ILE A 101 -7.32 -6.81 11.65
C ILE A 101 -7.66 -8.20 12.21
N GLN A 102 -8.95 -8.45 12.42
CA GLN A 102 -9.46 -9.72 12.93
C GLN A 102 -9.77 -10.69 11.79
N SER A 103 -10.19 -10.15 10.64
CA SER A 103 -10.53 -10.91 9.43
C SER A 103 -10.11 -10.23 8.12
N ASP A 104 -10.14 -10.98 7.01
CA ASP A 104 -9.99 -10.45 5.65
C ASP A 104 -11.29 -9.81 5.11
N GLY A 105 -12.33 -9.70 5.95
CA GLY A 105 -13.64 -9.17 5.64
C GLY A 105 -13.68 -7.64 5.47
N PRO A 106 -14.89 -7.06 5.29
CA PRO A 106 -15.05 -5.61 5.22
C PRO A 106 -14.73 -4.94 6.56
N ILE A 107 -14.57 -3.62 6.52
CA ILE A 107 -14.57 -2.79 7.74
C ILE A 107 -15.92 -2.96 8.45
N GLN A 108 -15.87 -3.36 9.71
CA GLN A 108 -17.04 -3.58 10.57
C GLN A 108 -17.35 -2.34 11.40
N ALA A 109 -16.32 -1.61 11.84
CA ALA A 109 -16.46 -0.42 12.66
C ALA A 109 -15.34 0.58 12.41
N ILE A 110 -15.67 1.87 12.56
CA ILE A 110 -14.70 2.97 12.61
C ILE A 110 -14.95 3.76 13.89
N TYR A 111 -13.89 4.01 14.64
CA TYR A 111 -13.92 4.87 15.82
C TYR A 111 -13.01 6.07 15.57
N ILE A 112 -13.49 7.26 15.91
CA ILE A 112 -12.70 8.48 15.94
C ILE A 112 -12.65 8.97 17.38
N ASN A 113 -11.44 9.06 17.92
CA ASN A 113 -11.20 9.41 19.33
C ASN A 113 -12.09 8.57 20.26
N ASP A 114 -12.04 7.25 20.04
CA ASP A 114 -12.79 6.20 20.75
C ASP A 114 -14.33 6.29 20.64
N LYS A 115 -14.85 7.18 19.80
CA LYS A 115 -16.30 7.28 19.51
C LYS A 115 -16.64 6.61 18.18
N PRO A 116 -17.61 5.67 18.14
CA PRO A 116 -18.01 5.06 16.88
C PRO A 116 -18.64 6.12 15.96
N ILE A 117 -18.29 6.07 14.67
CA ILE A 117 -18.87 6.95 13.65
C ILE A 117 -19.62 6.14 12.59
N PRO A 118 -20.69 6.71 12.01
CA PRO A 118 -21.34 6.09 10.86
C PRO A 118 -20.45 6.24 9.61
N PHE A 119 -20.48 5.22 8.76
CA PHE A 119 -19.85 5.23 7.44
C PHE A 119 -20.76 4.53 6.44
N THR A 120 -20.56 4.81 5.16
CA THR A 120 -21.20 4.07 4.07
C THR A 120 -20.20 3.11 3.46
N THR A 121 -20.68 1.95 3.01
CA THR A 121 -19.89 1.02 2.21
C THR A 121 -20.21 1.22 0.74
N LYS A 122 -19.23 0.94 -0.13
CA LYS A 122 -19.44 0.87 -1.58
C LYS A 122 -19.17 -0.55 -2.03
N GLU A 123 -20.08 -1.17 -2.78
CA GLU A 123 -19.82 -2.49 -3.36
C GLU A 123 -18.68 -2.45 -4.37
N GLN A 124 -17.90 -3.53 -4.40
CA GLN A 124 -16.83 -3.75 -5.36
C GLN A 124 -17.05 -5.15 -5.98
N PRO A 125 -16.80 -5.31 -7.30
CA PRO A 125 -17.12 -6.56 -7.99
C PRO A 125 -16.25 -7.75 -7.57
N TYR A 126 -15.12 -7.52 -6.91
CA TYR A 126 -14.12 -8.55 -6.62
C TYR A 126 -13.97 -8.89 -5.13
N ARG A 127 -14.53 -8.08 -4.23
CA ARG A 127 -14.40 -8.23 -2.76
C ARG A 127 -15.35 -7.27 -2.03
N PRO A 128 -15.55 -7.41 -0.70
CA PRO A 128 -16.19 -6.37 0.09
C PRO A 128 -15.46 -5.03 -0.09
N GLY A 129 -16.22 -3.95 -0.25
CA GLY A 129 -15.62 -2.67 -0.62
C GLY A 129 -15.35 -1.73 0.54
N CYS A 130 -14.99 -0.49 0.19
CA CYS A 130 -14.44 0.50 1.09
C CYS A 130 -15.48 1.12 2.04
N ALA A 131 -15.02 1.60 3.19
CA ALA A 131 -15.77 2.49 4.06
C ALA A 131 -15.54 3.96 3.67
N LYS A 132 -16.59 4.77 3.73
CA LYS A 132 -16.58 6.21 3.44
C LYS A 132 -17.24 7.00 4.56
N PHE A 133 -16.58 8.06 5.01
CA PHE A 133 -17.15 9.00 5.98
C PHE A 133 -16.74 10.44 5.65
N LYS A 134 -17.46 11.42 6.19
CA LYS A 134 -17.19 12.83 5.90
C LYS A 134 -15.88 13.29 6.54
N THR A 135 -15.11 14.12 5.83
CA THR A 135 -13.88 14.71 6.38
C THR A 135 -14.14 15.59 7.61
N SER A 136 -15.38 16.08 7.80
CA SER A 136 -15.79 16.83 9.00
C SER A 136 -15.66 16.07 10.32
N TYR A 137 -15.49 14.73 10.28
CA TYR A 137 -15.18 13.96 11.49
C TYR A 137 -13.71 14.04 11.90
N VAL A 138 -12.81 14.48 11.02
CA VAL A 138 -11.37 14.64 11.32
C VAL A 138 -11.16 16.02 11.94
N THR A 139 -10.72 16.07 13.20
CA THR A 139 -10.50 17.30 13.98
C THR A 139 -9.10 17.31 14.63
N ASP A 140 -8.67 18.45 15.19
CA ASP A 140 -7.32 18.84 15.63
C ASP A 140 -6.36 17.71 16.09
N HIS A 141 -6.83 16.75 16.90
CA HIS A 141 -6.14 15.49 17.15
C HIS A 141 -7.09 14.33 16.84
N CYS A 142 -6.76 13.55 15.81
CA CYS A 142 -7.66 12.50 15.31
C CYS A 142 -7.01 11.12 15.34
N SER A 143 -7.53 10.27 16.22
CA SER A 143 -7.22 8.85 16.25
C SER A 143 -8.33 8.06 15.57
N ILE A 144 -8.05 7.50 14.40
CA ILE A 144 -8.97 6.71 13.60
C ILE A 144 -8.65 5.24 13.82
N ARG A 145 -9.48 4.52 14.57
CA ARG A 145 -9.38 3.06 14.70
C ARG A 145 -10.34 2.39 13.73
N ILE A 146 -9.85 1.39 13.00
CA ILE A 146 -10.63 0.62 12.03
C ILE A 146 -10.60 -0.84 12.46
N THR A 147 -11.77 -1.47 12.58
CA THR A 147 -11.89 -2.91 12.86
C THR A 147 -12.38 -3.64 11.61
N LYS A 148 -11.69 -4.71 11.22
CA LYS A 148 -12.02 -5.62 10.11
C LYS A 148 -12.17 -7.06 10.58
#